data_AF-A0A7S3WXQ2-F1
#
_entry.id   AF-A0A7S3WXQ2-F1
#
_cell.length_a   1.000
_cell.length_b   1.000
_cell.length_c   1.000
_cell.angle_alpha   90.00
_cell.angle_beta   90.00
_cell.angle_gamma   90.00
#
_symmetry.space_group_name_H-M   'P 1'
#
loop_
_entity.id
_entity.type
_entity.pdbx_description
1 polymer ?
#
loop_
_entity_poly.entity_id
_entity_poly.type
_entity_poly.pdbx_seq_one_letter_code
_entity_poly.pdbx_strand_id
1 'polypeptide(L)'
;VFGVLAPQPAKAITAEQFSQLTYAQVRGSGLANRCPTVESQGTEVPVTSSSRMQNFCLEPKSFAIEFETEPGKKEFVTTKLTTRQTYTLAFIEGALKPNPITFTEQDGMDFAATTVKMPDGEYVPFLFSCKQLIAKGDGSSFKPGFTWGGEFNVPSYRT
;
A
#
# COMPACT_ATOMS: atom_id res chain seq x y z
N VAL A 1 21.25 28.70 12.64
CA VAL A 1 20.46 28.29 11.45
C VAL A 1 19.96 26.88 11.72
N PHE A 2 18.73 26.75 12.24
CA PHE A 2 18.11 25.44 12.44
C PHE A 2 17.62 24.94 11.10
N GLY A 3 18.39 24.05 10.47
CA GLY A 3 17.93 23.33 9.28
C GLY A 3 16.72 22.50 9.67
N VAL A 4 15.57 22.77 9.05
CA VAL A 4 14.40 21.93 9.15
C VAL A 4 14.76 20.60 8.48
N LEU A 5 15.20 19.62 9.27
CA LEU A 5 15.33 18.24 8.81
C LEU A 5 13.94 17.80 8.34
N ALA A 6 13.82 17.45 7.07
CA ALA A 6 12.62 16.81 6.56
C ALA A 6 12.32 15.59 7.44
N PRO A 7 11.08 15.43 7.96
CA PRO A 7 10.76 14.32 8.85
C PRO A 7 11.08 13.01 8.13
N GLN A 8 12.07 12.27 8.64
CA GLN A 8 12.42 10.99 8.05
C GLN A 8 11.27 10.00 8.25
N PRO A 9 11.03 9.12 7.27
CA PRO A 9 10.06 8.05 7.41
C PRO A 9 10.37 7.20 8.65
N ALA A 10 9.40 7.03 9.56
CA ALA A 10 9.55 6.13 10.70
C ALA A 10 9.88 4.71 10.21
N LYS A 11 10.82 4.02 10.86
CA LYS A 11 11.15 2.62 10.52
C LYS A 11 9.93 1.73 10.80
N ALA A 12 9.57 0.88 9.84
CA ALA A 12 8.51 -0.10 10.04
C ALA A 12 8.92 -1.14 11.10
N ILE A 13 7.94 -1.62 11.86
CA ILE A 13 8.07 -2.58 12.97
C ILE A 13 7.09 -3.73 12.77
N THR A 14 7.22 -4.82 13.53
CA THR A 14 6.27 -5.94 13.45
C THR A 14 4.92 -5.59 14.08
N ALA A 15 3.89 -6.38 13.79
CA ALA A 15 2.56 -6.17 14.36
C ALA A 15 2.54 -6.33 15.89
N GLU A 16 3.34 -7.26 16.41
CA GLU A 16 3.48 -7.52 17.84
C GLU A 16 4.13 -6.33 18.54
N GLN A 17 5.21 -5.80 17.98
CA GLN A 17 5.88 -4.61 18.50
C GLN A 17 4.94 -3.39 18.49
N PHE A 18 4.16 -3.23 17.40
CA PHE A 18 3.19 -2.14 17.31
C PHE A 18 2.09 -2.26 18.38
N SER A 19 1.61 -3.48 18.65
CA SER A 19 0.56 -3.74 19.64
C SER A 19 0.96 -3.43 21.09
N GLN A 20 2.27 -3.38 21.37
CA GLN A 20 2.80 -3.02 22.69
C GLN A 20 2.84 -1.51 22.93
N LEU A 21 2.64 -0.70 21.89
CA LEU A 21 2.66 0.75 21.99
C LEU A 21 1.28 1.30 22.37
N THR A 22 1.27 2.28 23.26
CA THR A 22 0.08 3.07 23.52
C THR A 22 -0.18 4.06 22.39
N TYR A 23 -1.44 4.49 22.23
CA TYR A 23 -1.80 5.52 21.27
C TYR A 23 -0.92 6.78 21.38
N ALA A 24 -0.61 7.22 22.61
CA ALA A 24 0.23 8.39 22.86
C ALA A 24 1.66 8.23 22.33
N GLN A 25 2.22 7.02 22.36
CA GLN A 25 3.54 6.72 21.81
C GLN A 25 3.54 6.69 20.27
N VAL A 26 2.42 6.25 19.67
CA VAL A 26 2.27 6.20 18.21
C VAL A 26 2.00 7.59 17.62
N ARG A 27 1.20 8.41 18.30
CA ARG A 27 0.77 9.73 17.83
C ARG A 27 1.96 10.63 17.52
N GLY A 28 2.07 11.07 16.27
CA GLY A 28 3.12 12.01 15.83
C GLY A 28 4.47 11.36 15.49
N SER A 29 4.66 10.07 15.77
CA SER A 29 5.88 9.33 15.41
C SER A 29 5.99 9.05 13.90
N GLY A 30 4.85 9.02 13.21
CA GLY A 30 4.74 8.56 11.81
C GLY A 30 4.65 7.05 11.62
N LEU A 31 4.65 6.27 12.72
CA LEU A 31 4.47 4.81 12.67
C LEU A 31 3.09 4.40 12.16
N ALA A 32 2.05 5.20 12.40
CA ALA A 32 0.68 4.88 11.99
C ALA A 32 0.48 4.77 10.46
N ASN A 33 1.38 5.33 9.66
CA ASN A 33 1.32 5.25 8.19
C ASN A 33 2.25 4.15 7.63
N ARG A 34 2.81 3.28 8.48
CA ARG A 34 3.69 2.17 8.08
C ARG A 34 2.94 0.84 8.12
N CYS A 35 3.08 0.05 7.06
CA CYS A 35 2.66 -1.34 7.14
C CYS A 35 3.64 -2.15 8.01
N PRO A 36 3.14 -3.10 8.82
CA PRO A 36 4.01 -3.94 9.62
C PRO A 36 4.96 -4.78 8.77
N THR A 37 6.17 -5.02 9.28
CA THR A 37 7.11 -5.95 8.66
C THR A 37 6.86 -7.37 9.15
N VAL A 38 7.05 -8.34 8.27
CA VAL A 38 6.96 -9.77 8.62
C VAL A 38 8.36 -10.33 8.82
N GLU A 39 8.63 -10.81 10.03
CA GLU A 39 9.81 -11.61 10.35
C GLU A 39 9.38 -13.08 10.41
N SER A 40 9.38 -13.77 9.27
CA SER A 40 8.89 -15.16 9.20
C SER A 40 10.03 -16.18 9.34
N GLN A 41 9.79 -17.19 10.18
CA GLN A 41 10.52 -18.47 10.16
C GLN A 41 9.68 -19.61 9.53
N GLY A 42 8.44 -19.31 9.13
CA GLY A 42 7.52 -20.28 8.54
C GLY A 42 7.74 -20.48 7.04
N THR A 43 7.40 -21.67 6.54
CA THR A 43 7.58 -22.05 5.13
C THR A 43 6.32 -21.83 4.28
N GLU A 44 5.13 -21.92 4.89
CA GLU A 44 3.86 -21.92 4.16
C GLU A 44 2.68 -21.51 5.05
N VAL A 45 1.68 -20.82 4.47
CA VAL A 45 0.35 -20.58 5.06
C VAL A 45 -0.72 -21.12 4.11
N PRO A 46 -1.37 -22.26 4.42
CA PRO A 46 -2.40 -22.83 3.56
C PRO A 46 -3.68 -21.99 3.55
N VAL A 47 -4.31 -21.89 2.39
CA VAL A 47 -5.60 -21.21 2.20
C VAL A 47 -6.68 -22.28 2.04
N THR A 48 -7.77 -22.12 2.79
CA THR A 48 -8.97 -22.95 2.70
C THR A 48 -10.14 -22.12 2.20
N SER A 49 -11.26 -22.76 1.89
CA SER A 49 -12.50 -22.07 1.47
C SER A 49 -13.11 -21.18 2.56
N SER A 50 -12.72 -21.35 3.82
CA SER A 50 -13.16 -20.51 4.95
C SER A 50 -12.16 -19.41 5.31
N SER A 51 -11.01 -19.34 4.62
CA SER A 51 -9.99 -18.33 4.90
C SER A 51 -10.46 -16.92 4.53
N ARG A 52 -10.04 -15.94 5.33
CA ARG A 52 -10.23 -14.51 5.10
C ARG A 52 -8.89 -13.80 5.27
N MET A 53 -8.62 -12.80 4.44
CA MET A 53 -7.52 -11.86 4.68
C MET A 53 -8.05 -10.71 5.53
N GLN A 54 -7.33 -10.35 6.59
CA GLN A 54 -7.65 -9.23 7.47
C GLN A 54 -6.41 -8.38 7.68
N ASN A 55 -6.61 -7.10 7.99
CA ASN A 55 -5.51 -6.14 8.21
C ASN A 55 -4.54 -6.07 7.02
N PHE A 56 -5.04 -6.24 5.81
CA PHE A 56 -4.23 -6.08 4.61
C PHE A 56 -3.83 -4.61 4.46
N CYS A 57 -2.55 -4.36 4.24
CA CYS A 57 -1.94 -3.04 4.25
C CYS A 57 -1.02 -2.87 3.04
N LEU A 58 -1.16 -1.74 2.34
CA LEU A 58 -0.35 -1.37 1.18
C LEU A 58 0.28 0.01 1.42
N GLU A 59 1.60 0.04 1.54
CA GLU A 59 2.38 1.24 1.73
C GLU A 59 3.29 1.50 0.52
N PRO A 60 2.89 2.40 -0.41
CA PRO A 60 3.77 2.86 -1.47
C PRO A 60 5.07 3.46 -0.92
N LYS A 61 6.19 3.10 -1.52
CA LYS A 61 7.52 3.63 -1.17
C LYS A 61 8.02 4.69 -2.15
N SER A 62 7.49 4.68 -3.36
CA SER A 62 7.75 5.65 -4.42
C SER A 62 6.50 5.85 -5.27
N PHE A 63 6.41 7.02 -5.91
CA PHE A 63 5.38 7.32 -6.89
C PHE A 63 6.07 7.79 -8.17
N ALA A 64 5.71 7.17 -9.29
CA ALA A 64 6.21 7.55 -10.59
C ALA A 64 5.04 7.81 -11.53
N ILE A 65 5.16 8.86 -12.35
CA ILE A 65 4.13 9.29 -13.29
C ILE A 65 4.70 9.18 -14.70
N GLU A 66 3.90 8.67 -15.65
CA GLU A 66 4.29 8.65 -17.05
C GLU A 66 4.41 10.10 -17.54
N PHE A 67 5.56 10.43 -18.10
CA PHE A 67 5.89 11.75 -18.61
C PHE A 67 6.61 11.63 -19.95
N GLU A 68 6.36 12.56 -20.86
CA GLU A 68 7.01 12.61 -22.16
C GLU A 68 8.24 13.52 -22.06
N THR A 69 9.44 12.93 -21.97
CA THR A 69 10.68 13.69 -21.82
C THR A 69 11.22 14.22 -23.14
N GLU A 70 10.92 13.53 -24.24
CA GLU A 70 11.23 13.92 -25.60
C GLU A 70 10.02 13.54 -26.49
N PRO A 71 9.79 14.22 -27.62
CA PRO A 71 8.68 13.87 -28.53
C PRO A 71 8.66 12.38 -28.89
N GLY A 72 7.58 11.69 -28.49
CA GLY A 72 7.38 10.25 -28.71
C GLY A 72 8.03 9.32 -27.68
N LYS A 73 8.76 9.85 -26.70
CA LYS A 73 9.42 9.06 -25.65
C LYS A 73 8.73 9.26 -24.30
N LYS A 74 7.92 8.26 -23.92
CA LYS A 74 7.24 8.20 -22.62
C LYS A 74 8.03 7.37 -21.64
N GLU A 75 8.28 7.93 -20.45
CA GLU A 75 8.94 7.22 -19.36
C GLU A 75 8.35 7.60 -18.00
N PHE A 76 8.49 6.72 -17.02
CA PHE A 76 8.04 6.99 -15.66
C PHE A 76 9.09 7.81 -14.91
N VAL A 77 8.74 9.05 -14.58
CA VAL A 77 9.60 9.92 -13.78
C VAL A 77 9.25 9.80 -12.30
N THR A 78 10.27 9.71 -11.44
CA THR A 78 10.05 9.68 -9.99
C THR A 78 9.59 11.06 -9.51
N THR A 79 8.51 11.07 -8.73
CA THR A 79 7.88 12.30 -8.24
C THR A 79 8.14 12.52 -6.75
N LYS A 80 7.80 13.71 -6.24
CA LYS A 80 7.88 14.05 -4.82
C LYS A 80 6.48 14.12 -4.21
N LEU A 81 6.24 13.33 -3.17
CA LEU A 81 4.97 13.34 -2.44
C LEU A 81 4.72 14.70 -1.73
N THR A 82 3.48 15.20 -1.80
CA THR A 82 3.11 16.49 -1.19
C THR A 82 2.11 16.36 -0.04
N THR A 83 1.32 15.27 0.01
CA THR A 83 0.27 15.02 1.02
C THR A 83 0.78 14.46 2.35
N ARG A 84 2.09 14.54 2.63
CA ARG A 84 2.72 14.06 3.87
C ARG A 84 2.55 12.55 4.08
N GLN A 85 1.75 12.10 5.05
CA GLN A 85 1.65 10.70 5.49
C GLN A 85 0.19 10.20 5.47
N THR A 86 -0.51 10.43 4.37
CA THR A 86 -1.93 10.07 4.18
C THR A 86 -2.14 9.23 2.92
N TYR A 87 -1.19 8.34 2.62
CA TYR A 87 -1.10 7.63 1.33
C TYR A 87 -1.11 6.10 1.45
N THR A 88 -1.09 5.57 2.68
CA THR A 88 -1.09 4.13 2.95
C THR A 88 -2.53 3.63 3.04
N LEU A 89 -2.79 2.46 2.45
CA LEU A 89 -4.05 1.73 2.60
C LEU A 89 -3.90 0.71 3.72
N ALA A 90 -4.91 0.55 4.55
CA ALA A 90 -4.85 -0.35 5.70
C ALA A 90 -6.23 -0.85 6.13
N PHE A 91 -6.24 -1.84 7.02
CA PHE A 91 -7.46 -2.50 7.49
C PHE A 91 -8.31 -3.09 6.36
N ILE A 92 -7.70 -3.37 5.20
CA ILE A 92 -8.41 -4.00 4.09
C ILE A 92 -8.69 -5.44 4.46
N GLU A 93 -9.90 -5.89 4.14
CA GLU A 93 -10.34 -7.25 4.36
C GLU A 93 -11.08 -7.82 3.15
N GLY A 94 -11.12 -9.14 3.09
CA GLY A 94 -11.75 -9.83 1.97
C GLY A 94 -11.67 -11.34 2.05
N ALA A 95 -12.54 -11.98 1.28
CA ALA A 95 -12.61 -13.43 1.21
C ALA A 95 -11.41 -14.00 0.43
N LEU A 96 -10.92 -15.16 0.86
CA LEU A 96 -9.96 -15.96 0.11
C LEU A 96 -10.63 -17.23 -0.39
N LYS A 97 -10.35 -17.60 -1.63
CA LYS A 97 -10.70 -18.91 -2.18
C LYS A 97 -9.42 -19.62 -2.62
N PRO A 98 -9.25 -20.92 -2.34
CA PRO A 98 -8.08 -21.66 -2.78
C PRO A 98 -8.21 -22.15 -4.23
N ASN A 99 -7.06 -22.43 -4.87
CA ASN A 99 -6.93 -23.15 -6.14
C ASN A 99 -7.69 -22.56 -7.36
N PRO A 100 -7.19 -21.48 -7.98
CA PRO A 100 -6.06 -20.65 -7.54
C PRO A 100 -6.45 -19.74 -6.38
N ILE A 101 -5.47 -19.30 -5.58
CA ILE A 101 -5.72 -18.30 -4.53
C ILE A 101 -6.35 -17.09 -5.18
N THR A 102 -7.59 -16.79 -4.80
CA THR A 102 -8.33 -15.62 -5.23
C THR A 102 -8.70 -14.80 -4.01
N PHE A 103 -8.18 -13.58 -3.93
CA PHE A 103 -8.58 -12.58 -2.97
C PHE A 103 -9.64 -11.68 -3.59
N THR A 104 -10.74 -11.47 -2.88
CA THR A 104 -11.79 -10.50 -3.24
C THR A 104 -11.92 -9.51 -2.11
N GLU A 105 -11.50 -8.27 -2.38
CA GLU A 105 -11.64 -7.14 -1.46
C GLU A 105 -13.11 -6.84 -1.18
N GLN A 106 -13.42 -6.46 0.06
CA GLN A 106 -14.79 -6.25 0.53
C GLN A 106 -14.98 -5.00 1.38
N ASP A 107 -14.00 -4.67 2.22
CA ASP A 107 -14.07 -3.50 3.10
C ASP A 107 -12.66 -3.05 3.54
N GLY A 108 -12.58 -1.85 4.12
CA GLY A 108 -11.38 -1.27 4.72
C GLY A 108 -11.04 0.13 4.19
N MET A 109 -9.87 0.64 4.56
CA MET A 109 -9.34 1.87 3.96
C MET A 109 -8.66 1.53 2.64
N ASP A 110 -9.49 1.33 1.62
CA ASP A 110 -9.18 0.83 0.28
C ASP A 110 -8.88 1.94 -0.74
N PHE A 111 -8.85 3.21 -0.31
CA PHE A 111 -8.34 4.31 -1.12
C PHE A 111 -7.68 5.43 -0.31
N ALA A 112 -6.78 6.19 -0.95
CA ALA A 112 -6.12 7.35 -0.40
C ALA A 112 -5.91 8.43 -1.47
N ALA A 113 -6.49 9.62 -1.24
CA ALA A 113 -6.28 10.77 -2.11
C ALA A 113 -4.84 11.30 -1.92
N THR A 114 -4.05 11.20 -2.99
CA THR A 114 -2.63 11.52 -2.97
C THR A 114 -2.32 12.59 -4.00
N THR A 115 -1.35 13.44 -3.71
CA THR A 115 -0.83 14.41 -4.67
C THR A 115 0.68 14.32 -4.65
N VAL A 116 1.24 14.32 -5.86
CA VAL A 116 2.68 14.34 -6.08
C VAL A 116 3.05 15.56 -6.91
N LYS A 117 4.29 16.00 -6.75
CA LYS A 117 4.89 17.06 -7.54
C LYS A 117 5.89 16.45 -8.51
N MET A 118 5.70 16.70 -9.79
CA MET A 118 6.60 16.30 -10.86
C MET A 118 7.89 17.14 -10.85
N PRO A 119 8.97 16.68 -11.52
CA PRO A 119 10.25 17.41 -11.56
C PRO A 119 10.15 18.82 -12.17
N ASP A 120 9.24 19.04 -13.10
CA ASP A 120 8.94 20.33 -13.75
C ASP A 120 8.13 21.29 -12.87
N GLY A 121 7.58 20.80 -11.76
CA GLY A 121 6.81 21.55 -10.79
C GLY A 121 5.31 21.36 -10.84
N GLU A 122 4.78 20.61 -11.82
CA GLU A 122 3.35 20.30 -11.92
C GLU A 122 2.90 19.40 -10.74
N TYR A 123 1.66 19.61 -10.28
CA TYR A 123 1.04 18.77 -9.25
C TYR A 123 0.03 17.82 -9.88
N VAL A 124 0.22 16.53 -9.66
CA VAL A 124 -0.66 15.48 -10.16
C VAL A 124 -1.42 14.87 -8.98
N PRO A 125 -2.72 15.18 -8.81
CA PRO A 125 -3.57 14.50 -7.85
C PRO A 125 -4.10 13.19 -8.44
N PHE A 126 -4.12 12.14 -7.63
CA PHE A 126 -4.72 10.85 -8.00
C PHE A 126 -5.27 10.14 -6.78
N LEU A 127 -6.11 9.14 -7.04
CA LEU A 127 -6.66 8.27 -6.01
C LEU A 127 -5.88 6.95 -6.03
N PHE A 128 -5.02 6.73 -5.03
CA PHE A 128 -4.43 5.41 -4.83
C PHE A 128 -5.54 4.50 -4.30
N SER A 129 -5.94 3.47 -5.05
CA SER A 129 -7.12 2.66 -4.76
C SER A 129 -6.82 1.19 -4.94
N CYS A 130 -7.47 0.35 -4.14
CA CYS A 130 -7.64 -1.08 -4.38
C CYS A 130 -9.11 -1.50 -4.26
N LYS A 131 -10.04 -0.55 -4.43
CA LYS A 131 -11.48 -0.81 -4.41
C LYS A 131 -11.86 -1.95 -5.35
N GLN A 132 -12.64 -2.90 -4.84
CA GLN A 132 -13.15 -4.04 -5.59
C GLN A 132 -12.04 -4.86 -6.25
N LEU A 133 -10.85 -4.90 -5.63
CA LEU A 133 -9.73 -5.70 -6.12
C LEU A 133 -10.08 -7.19 -6.14
N ILE A 134 -9.87 -7.81 -7.30
CA ILE A 134 -9.90 -9.27 -7.47
C ILE A 134 -8.49 -9.74 -7.84
N ALA A 135 -7.69 -10.12 -6.85
CA ALA A 135 -6.32 -10.61 -7.06
C ALA A 135 -6.29 -12.13 -7.14
N LYS A 136 -5.58 -12.67 -8.14
CA LYS A 136 -5.41 -14.10 -8.37
C LYS A 136 -3.93 -14.48 -8.39
N GLY A 137 -3.59 -15.60 -7.77
CA GLY A 137 -2.25 -16.19 -7.78
C GLY A 137 -2.33 -17.71 -7.72
N ASP A 138 -1.42 -18.38 -8.41
CA ASP A 138 -1.45 -19.84 -8.53
C ASP A 138 -1.11 -20.55 -7.21
N GLY A 139 -1.74 -21.71 -7.00
CA GLY A 139 -1.53 -22.57 -5.84
C GLY A 139 -2.65 -22.50 -4.78
N SER A 140 -2.37 -23.14 -3.64
CA SER A 140 -3.29 -23.31 -2.50
C SER A 140 -2.78 -22.69 -1.20
N SER A 141 -1.61 -22.07 -1.22
CA SER A 141 -0.92 -21.58 -0.03
C SER A 141 -0.03 -20.38 -0.33
N PHE A 142 0.13 -19.49 0.66
CA PHE A 142 1.14 -18.44 0.62
C PHE A 142 2.50 -19.02 1.01
N LYS A 143 3.49 -18.85 0.15
CA LYS A 143 4.87 -19.31 0.34
C LYS A 143 5.85 -18.29 -0.21
N PRO A 144 7.14 -18.32 0.18
CA PRO A 144 8.15 -17.45 -0.42
C PRO A 144 8.13 -17.54 -1.95
N GLY A 145 8.07 -16.39 -2.62
CA GLY A 145 7.96 -16.30 -4.07
C GLY A 145 6.53 -16.39 -4.62
N PHE A 146 5.50 -16.54 -3.79
CA PHE A 146 4.12 -16.39 -4.23
C PHE A 146 3.88 -14.98 -4.78
N THR A 147 3.27 -14.92 -5.96
CA THR A 147 2.85 -13.67 -6.60
C THR A 147 1.38 -13.77 -6.98
N TRP A 148 0.73 -12.62 -7.00
CA TRP A 148 -0.63 -12.48 -7.45
C TRP A 148 -0.81 -11.11 -8.12
N GLY A 149 -1.84 -11.01 -8.95
CA GLY A 149 -2.19 -9.79 -9.65
C GLY A 149 -3.68 -9.76 -9.91
N GLY A 150 -4.23 -8.57 -10.12
CA GLY A 150 -5.66 -8.39 -10.27
C GLY A 150 -6.02 -7.00 -10.75
N GLU A 151 -7.27 -6.89 -11.16
CA GLU A 151 -7.88 -5.62 -11.52
C GLU A 151 -8.62 -5.03 -10.33
N PHE A 152 -8.69 -3.71 -10.27
CA PHE A 152 -9.36 -2.93 -9.23
C PHE A 152 -9.92 -1.65 -9.85
N ASN A 153 -10.86 -1.03 -9.14
CA ASN A 153 -11.53 0.17 -9.61
C ASN A 153 -10.91 1.44 -9.01
N VAL A 154 -10.76 2.45 -9.86
CA VAL A 154 -10.37 3.81 -9.47
C VAL A 154 -11.55 4.74 -9.76
N PRO A 155 -12.36 5.08 -8.75
CA PRO A 155 -13.46 6.03 -8.96
C PRO A 155 -12.93 7.43 -9.28
N SER A 156 -13.83 8.31 -9.72
CA SER A 156 -13.53 9.73 -9.90
C SER A 156 -12.93 10.33 -8.63
N TYR A 157 -11.93 11.20 -8.78
CA TYR A 157 -11.27 11.88 -7.67
C TYR A 157 -12.21 12.81 -6.89
N ARG A 158 -13.25 13.34 -7.54
CA ARG A 158 -14.29 14.17 -6.92
C ARG A 158 -15.67 13.57 -7.20
N THR A 159 -16.55 13.67 -6.21
CA THR A 159 -17.96 13.23 -6.25
C THR A 159 -18.90 14.38 -6.56
#